data_AF-A0A453ST02-F1
#
_entry.id   AF-A0A453ST02-F1
#
_cell.length_a   1.000
_cell.length_b   1.000
_cell.length_c   1.000
_cell.angle_alpha   90.00
_cell.angle_beta   90.00
_cell.angle_gamma   90.00
#
_symmetry.space_group_name_H-M   'P 1'
#
loop_
_entity.id
_entity.type
_entity.pdbx_description
1 polymer ?
#
loop_
_entity_poly.entity_id
_entity_poly.type
_entity_poly.pdbx_seq_one_letter_code
_entity_poly.pdbx_strand_id
1 'polypeptide(L)'
;MEVAKLSTGAAWTNLPSPSGMTENTVIPTLKAFSLRAYDPKQVIIAGGDQEVVVISPSGGLLASIDLPAPPTYALILEDFSGDGLTDFMLVTSGGVYGFVQTRQPGALFFGTLVGCLIVAIRAILVSLHLNSSNNGKPRSSSTDYR
;
A
#
# COMPACT_ATOMS: atom_id res chain seq x y z
N MET A 1 0.45 -13.43 31.49
CA MET A 1 -0.05 -12.48 30.49
C MET A 1 1.17 -11.84 29.86
N GLU A 2 1.46 -12.16 28.61
CA GLU A 2 2.60 -11.59 27.87
C GLU A 2 2.12 -10.33 27.15
N VAL A 3 2.83 -9.21 27.33
CA VAL A 3 2.49 -7.93 26.70
C VAL A 3 3.42 -7.77 25.50
N ALA A 4 2.88 -7.81 24.29
CA ALA A 4 3.64 -7.48 23.09
C ALA A 4 3.89 -5.97 23.03
N LYS A 5 5.15 -5.57 22.77
CA LYS A 5 5.56 -4.17 22.61
C LYS A 5 5.80 -3.86 21.14
N LEU A 6 5.15 -2.83 20.61
CA LEU A 6 5.48 -2.21 19.33
C LEU A 6 6.32 -0.95 19.58
N SER A 7 7.45 -0.81 18.90
CA SER A 7 8.29 0.40 18.91
C SER A 7 8.30 0.99 17.50
N THR A 8 8.09 2.30 17.39
CA THR A 8 8.04 3.02 16.10
C THR A 8 8.92 4.27 16.17
N GLY A 9 9.18 4.90 15.03
CA GLY A 9 9.91 6.17 14.92
C GLY A 9 9.02 7.41 15.10
N ALA A 10 7.71 7.24 15.34
CA ALA A 10 6.78 8.32 15.69
C ALA A 10 7.02 8.87 17.12
N ALA A 11 8.25 9.26 17.40
CA ALA A 11 8.69 9.92 18.62
C ALA A 11 8.64 11.44 18.45
N TRP A 12 8.66 12.18 19.55
CA TRP A 12 8.81 13.63 19.54
C TRP A 12 9.46 14.08 20.83
N THR A 13 10.03 15.28 20.84
CA THR A 13 10.58 15.89 22.03
C THR A 13 10.55 17.41 21.89
N ASN A 14 10.02 18.09 22.91
CA ASN A 14 10.01 19.56 23.02
C ASN A 14 10.91 19.95 24.19
N LEU A 15 12.22 19.70 24.07
CA LEU A 15 13.18 20.08 25.11
C LEU A 15 13.34 21.60 25.09
N PRO A 16 13.30 22.29 26.24
CA PRO A 16 13.50 23.73 26.27
C PRO A 16 14.91 24.06 25.76
N SER A 17 15.00 24.82 24.67
CA SER A 17 16.29 25.31 24.16
C SER A 17 16.89 26.35 25.13
N PRO A 18 18.23 26.41 25.25
CA PRO A 18 18.89 27.50 25.98
C PRO A 18 18.48 28.87 25.44
N SER A 19 18.32 29.82 26.36
CA SER A 19 17.72 31.15 26.18
C SER A 19 18.09 31.84 24.86
N GLY A 20 17.09 32.04 23.99
CA GLY A 20 17.15 32.94 22.84
C GLY A 20 17.02 32.29 21.46
N MET A 21 17.02 30.96 21.36
CA MET A 21 16.69 30.26 20.09
C MET A 21 15.19 29.98 20.01
N THR A 22 14.55 30.39 18.92
CA THR A 22 13.17 29.99 18.60
C THR A 22 13.18 28.54 18.13
N GLU A 23 12.63 27.63 18.92
CA GLU A 23 12.49 26.23 18.54
C GLU A 23 11.12 25.98 17.89
N ASN A 24 11.10 25.17 16.83
CA ASN A 24 9.86 24.69 16.25
C ASN A 24 9.28 23.62 17.19
N THR A 25 8.30 24.02 18.01
CA THR A 25 7.56 23.08 18.87
C THR A 25 6.85 22.04 18.01
N VAL A 26 7.13 20.77 18.29
CA VAL A 26 6.45 19.65 17.66
C VAL A 26 5.11 19.42 18.36
N ILE A 27 4.02 19.43 17.61
CA ILE A 27 2.69 19.04 18.10
C ILE A 27 2.41 17.60 17.65
N PRO A 28 2.64 16.60 18.52
CA PRO A 28 2.38 15.21 18.18
C PRO A 28 0.88 14.95 18.05
N THR A 29 0.54 13.85 17.39
CA THR A 29 -0.84 13.38 17.29
C THR A 29 -0.94 11.94 17.73
N LEU A 30 -1.91 11.63 18.59
CA LEU A 30 -2.32 10.26 18.87
C LEU A 30 -3.84 10.21 18.84
N LYS A 31 -4.41 9.58 17.81
CA LYS A 31 -5.87 9.62 17.59
C LYS A 31 -6.37 8.31 16.98
N ALA A 32 -7.54 7.87 17.43
CA ALA A 32 -8.27 6.79 16.76
C ALA A 32 -9.12 7.36 15.62
N PHE A 33 -9.14 6.68 14.47
CA PHE A 33 -9.88 7.10 13.29
C PHE A 33 -10.30 5.89 12.43
N SER A 34 -11.29 6.04 11.56
CA SER A 34 -11.67 5.00 10.60
C SER A 34 -10.90 5.19 9.28
N LEU A 35 -10.38 4.13 8.68
CA LEU A 35 -9.69 4.19 7.38
C LEU A 35 -10.63 4.47 6.20
N ARG A 36 -11.93 4.30 6.42
CA ARG A 36 -13.00 4.51 5.45
C ARG A 36 -14.15 5.26 6.10
N ALA A 37 -14.81 6.10 5.32
CA ALA A 37 -16.05 6.74 5.73
C ALA A 37 -17.07 5.68 6.18
N TYR A 38 -17.69 5.91 7.34
CA TYR A 38 -18.72 5.04 7.93
C TYR A 38 -18.27 3.61 8.30
N ASP A 39 -16.96 3.30 8.29
CA ASP A 39 -16.46 2.02 8.82
C ASP A 39 -16.41 2.07 10.35
N PRO A 40 -17.09 1.15 11.08
CA PRO A 40 -17.01 1.09 12.53
C PRO A 40 -15.63 0.66 13.03
N LYS A 41 -14.77 0.08 12.19
CA LYS A 41 -13.42 -0.31 12.56
C LYS A 41 -12.52 0.93 12.61
N GLN A 42 -12.10 1.25 13.82
CA GLN A 42 -11.08 2.26 14.04
C GLN A 42 -9.69 1.65 14.03
N VAL A 43 -8.71 2.45 13.64
CA VAL A 43 -7.28 2.23 13.79
C VAL A 43 -6.69 3.43 14.52
N ILE A 44 -5.45 3.34 14.95
CA ILE A 44 -4.75 4.41 15.66
C ILE A 44 -3.76 5.04 14.70
N ILE A 45 -3.72 6.37 14.65
CA ILE A 45 -2.60 7.11 14.05
C ILE A 45 -1.76 7.72 15.17
N ALA A 46 -0.44 7.60 15.05
CA ALA A 46 0.52 8.27 15.89
C ALA A 46 1.47 9.08 15.00
N GLY A 47 1.48 10.41 15.16
CA GLY A 47 2.36 11.33 14.45
C GLY A 47 3.40 11.93 15.38
N GLY A 48 4.67 11.68 15.06
CA GLY A 48 5.85 12.23 15.74
C GLY A 48 6.48 13.39 14.96
N ASP A 49 7.77 13.62 15.19
CA ASP A 49 8.56 14.67 14.54
C ASP A 49 9.00 14.32 13.12
N GLN A 50 9.28 13.05 12.85
CA GLN A 50 9.82 12.55 11.58
C GLN A 50 8.92 11.51 10.91
N GLU A 51 8.02 10.87 11.66
CA GLU A 51 7.23 9.74 11.15
C GLU A 51 5.78 9.82 11.64
N VAL A 52 4.87 9.39 10.77
CA VAL A 52 3.49 9.03 11.12
C VAL A 52 3.30 7.54 10.92
N VAL A 53 2.77 6.87 11.93
CA VAL A 53 2.45 5.45 11.88
C VAL A 53 0.96 5.22 12.07
N VAL A 54 0.44 4.21 11.36
CA VAL A 54 -0.92 3.72 11.52
C VAL A 54 -0.84 2.33 12.15
N ILE A 55 -1.58 2.11 13.23
CA ILE A 55 -1.52 0.92 14.08
C ILE A 55 -2.92 0.31 14.16
N SER A 56 -3.01 -1.01 13.99
CA SER A 56 -4.26 -1.74 14.16
C SER A 56 -4.71 -1.75 15.63
N PRO A 57 -5.99 -1.97 15.92
CA PRO A 57 -6.48 -2.17 17.29
C PRO A 57 -5.78 -3.31 18.04
N SER A 58 -5.23 -4.28 17.31
CA SER A 58 -4.48 -5.41 17.87
C SER A 58 -2.99 -5.08 18.11
N GLY A 59 -2.55 -3.84 17.88
CA GLY A 59 -1.18 -3.40 18.09
C GLY A 59 -0.20 -3.72 16.95
N GLY A 60 -0.70 -4.06 15.75
CA GLY A 60 0.13 -4.32 14.57
C GLY A 60 0.37 -3.05 13.76
N LEU A 61 1.58 -2.86 13.22
CA LEU A 61 1.87 -1.76 12.30
C LEU A 61 1.17 -1.99 10.95
N LEU A 62 0.36 -1.03 10.52
CA LEU A 62 -0.35 -1.05 9.24
C LEU A 62 0.35 -0.22 8.18
N ALA A 63 0.87 0.95 8.56
CA ALA A 63 1.59 1.85 7.67
C ALA A 63 2.59 2.72 8.45
N SER A 64 3.62 3.17 7.75
CA SER A 64 4.65 4.10 8.21
C SER A 64 4.88 5.11 7.08
N ILE A 65 4.88 6.39 7.43
CA ILE A 65 4.99 7.51 6.50
C ILE A 65 6.01 8.49 7.06
N ASP A 66 7.09 8.72 6.30
CA ASP A 66 8.08 9.74 6.63
C ASP A 66 7.53 11.15 6.40
N LEU A 67 7.74 12.03 7.37
CA LEU A 67 7.31 13.42 7.31
C LEU A 67 8.41 14.32 6.72
N PRO A 68 8.04 15.26 5.83
CA PRO A 68 9.00 16.20 5.25
C PRO A 68 9.50 17.24 6.27
N ALA A 69 8.72 17.51 7.33
CA ALA A 69 9.09 18.38 8.44
C ALA A 69 8.19 18.11 9.66
N PRO A 70 8.60 18.52 10.87
CA PRO A 70 7.81 18.27 12.07
C PRO A 70 6.45 18.98 12.08
N PRO A 71 5.39 18.33 12.61
CA PRO A 71 4.07 18.92 12.73
C PRO A 71 4.07 20.10 13.71
N THR A 72 3.51 21.22 13.26
CA THR A 72 3.21 22.40 14.09
C THR A 72 1.78 22.43 14.60
N TYR A 73 0.94 21.51 14.09
CA TYR A 73 -0.44 21.28 14.51
C TYR A 73 -0.71 19.78 14.52
N ALA A 74 -1.72 19.36 15.27
CA ALA A 74 -2.19 17.98 15.21
C ALA A 74 -2.62 17.61 13.78
N LEU A 75 -2.39 16.37 13.36
CA LEU A 75 -2.78 15.87 12.06
C LEU A 75 -4.28 16.00 11.87
N ILE A 76 -4.67 16.53 10.72
CA ILE A 76 -6.07 16.67 10.34
C ILE A 76 -6.43 15.44 9.51
N LEU A 77 -7.43 14.68 9.95
CA LEU A 77 -7.85 13.41 9.36
C LEU A 77 -9.25 13.56 8.78
N GLU A 78 -9.38 13.62 7.47
CA GLU A 78 -10.65 13.77 6.74
C GLU A 78 -10.52 13.20 5.32
N ASP A 79 -11.64 12.96 4.65
CA ASP A 79 -11.67 12.59 3.23
C ASP A 79 -11.53 13.85 2.35
N PHE A 80 -10.28 14.21 2.05
CA PHE A 80 -9.99 15.39 1.24
C PHE A 80 -10.08 15.10 -0.27
N SER A 81 -9.85 13.86 -0.67
CA SER A 81 -9.91 13.42 -2.07
C SER A 81 -11.33 13.10 -2.55
N GLY A 82 -12.26 12.85 -1.63
CA GLY A 82 -13.65 12.48 -1.91
C GLY A 82 -13.84 11.02 -2.33
N ASP A 83 -12.87 10.15 -2.05
CA ASP A 83 -12.89 8.73 -2.47
C ASP A 83 -13.47 7.78 -1.40
N GLY A 84 -13.89 8.34 -0.25
CA GLY A 84 -14.43 7.63 0.89
C GLY A 84 -13.35 6.99 1.79
N LEU A 85 -12.08 7.31 1.57
CA LEU A 85 -10.96 6.95 2.45
C LEU A 85 -10.55 8.16 3.28
N THR A 86 -10.03 7.89 4.48
CA THR A 86 -9.53 8.99 5.32
C THR A 86 -8.12 9.34 4.92
N ASP A 87 -7.95 10.55 4.41
CA ASP A 87 -6.67 11.17 4.10
C ASP A 87 -6.14 11.90 5.34
N PHE A 88 -4.92 12.43 5.27
CA PHE A 88 -4.44 13.33 6.31
C PHE A 88 -3.66 14.53 5.77
N MET A 89 -3.73 15.62 6.52
CA MET A 89 -2.92 16.82 6.28
C MET A 89 -1.94 17.06 7.42
N LEU A 90 -0.73 17.42 7.02
CA LEU A 90 0.36 17.84 7.89
C LEU A 90 0.58 19.35 7.70
N VAL A 91 0.52 20.09 8.80
CA VAL A 91 0.86 21.52 8.83
C VAL A 91 2.21 21.69 9.50
N THR A 92 3.17 22.28 8.78
CA THR A 92 4.54 22.54 9.26
C THR A 92 4.84 24.03 9.16
N SER A 93 5.97 24.47 9.72
CA SER A 93 6.44 25.85 9.56
C SER A 93 6.80 26.22 8.12
N GLY A 94 7.03 25.23 7.25
CA GLY A 94 7.36 25.43 5.84
C GLY A 94 6.19 25.31 4.87
N GLY A 95 5.03 24.80 5.30
CA GLY A 95 3.87 24.63 4.44
C GLY A 95 2.88 23.57 4.92
N VAL A 96 1.90 23.26 4.06
CA VAL A 96 0.89 22.22 4.29
C VAL A 96 1.08 21.11 3.27
N TYR A 97 1.13 19.87 3.76
CA TYR A 97 1.29 18.67 2.94
C TYR A 97 0.05 17.79 3.08
N GLY A 98 -0.52 17.37 1.95
CA GLY A 98 -1.64 16.43 1.91
C GLY A 98 -1.15 15.03 1.56
N PHE A 99 -1.63 14.03 2.31
CA PHE A 99 -1.33 12.63 2.12
C PHE A 99 -2.63 11.89 1.85
N VAL A 100 -2.71 11.28 0.66
CA VAL A 100 -3.91 10.56 0.21
C VAL A 100 -3.73 9.06 0.46
N GLN A 101 -4.72 8.44 1.10
CA GLN A 101 -4.72 7.01 1.30
C GLN A 101 -5.04 6.30 -0.02
N THR A 102 -4.12 5.48 -0.53
CA THR A 102 -4.37 4.70 -1.76
C THR A 102 -4.58 3.23 -1.44
N ARG A 103 -5.57 2.61 -2.11
CA ARG A 103 -5.65 1.14 -2.15
C ARG A 103 -4.65 0.68 -3.20
N GLN A 104 -3.66 -0.09 -2.79
CA GLN A 104 -2.82 -0.83 -3.73
C GLN A 104 -3.42 -2.24 -3.89
N PRO A 105 -4.32 -2.48 -4.86
CA PRO A 105 -4.71 -3.84 -5.21
C PRO A 105 -3.44 -4.60 -5.61
N GLY A 106 -3.19 -5.71 -4.92
CA GLY A 106 -1.92 -6.44 -5.03
C GLY A 106 -1.61 -6.84 -6.47
N ALA A 107 -0.60 -6.19 -7.08
CA ALA A 107 -0.14 -6.46 -8.43
C ALA A 107 0.35 -7.91 -8.62
N LEU A 108 0.70 -8.59 -7.53
CA LEU A 108 1.19 -9.98 -7.54
C LEU A 108 0.13 -10.97 -8.03
N PHE A 109 -1.14 -10.81 -7.65
CA PHE A 109 -2.21 -11.70 -8.10
C PHE A 109 -2.46 -11.55 -9.59
N PHE A 110 -2.48 -10.30 -10.07
CA PHE A 110 -2.63 -9.99 -11.48
C PHE A 110 -1.43 -10.53 -12.30
N GLY A 111 -0.20 -10.29 -11.84
CA GLY A 111 1.01 -10.78 -12.50
C GLY A 111 1.08 -12.31 -12.57
N THR A 112 0.71 -13.00 -11.49
CA THR A 112 0.67 -14.48 -11.47
C THR A 112 -0.35 -15.01 -12.45
N LEU A 113 -1.56 -14.43 -12.48
CA LEU A 113 -2.62 -14.84 -13.40
C LEU A 113 -2.21 -14.63 -14.86
N VAL A 114 -1.63 -13.48 -15.20
CA VAL A 114 -1.10 -13.21 -16.54
C VAL A 114 0.02 -14.19 -16.89
N GLY A 115 0.91 -14.49 -15.96
CA GLY A 115 1.96 -15.51 -16.14
C GLY A 115 1.39 -16.89 -16.44
N CYS A 116 0.40 -17.35 -15.67
CA CYS A 116 -0.29 -18.62 -15.91
C CYS A 116 -0.97 -18.65 -17.29
N LEU A 117 -1.60 -17.54 -17.70
CA LEU A 117 -2.26 -17.43 -18.99
C LEU A 117 -1.26 -17.55 -20.16
N ILE A 118 -0.10 -16.90 -20.05
CA ILE A 118 0.97 -16.98 -21.05
C ILE A 118 1.46 -18.43 -21.20
N VAL A 119 1.66 -19.15 -20.09
CA VAL A 119 2.08 -20.56 -20.11
C VAL A 119 1.02 -21.44 -20.77
N ALA A 120 -0.26 -21.24 -20.45
CA ALA A 120 -1.35 -22.00 -21.05
C ALA A 120 -1.44 -21.78 -22.57
N ILE A 121 -1.34 -20.52 -23.04
CA ILE A 121 -1.34 -20.20 -24.47
C ILE A 121 -0.16 -20.87 -25.18
N ARG A 122 1.03 -20.86 -24.57
CA ARG A 122 2.21 -21.55 -25.13
C ARG A 122 1.99 -23.05 -25.24
N ALA A 123 1.44 -23.69 -24.21
CA ALA A 123 1.15 -25.12 -24.22
C ALA A 123 0.12 -25.49 -25.31
N ILE A 124 -0.92 -24.67 -25.48
CA ILE A 124 -1.94 -24.86 -26.52
C ILE A 124 -1.32 -24.73 -27.92
N LEU A 125 -0.52 -23.68 -28.17
CA LEU A 125 0.15 -23.48 -29.45
C LEU A 125 1.10 -24.62 -29.81
N VAL A 126 1.89 -25.11 -28.85
CA VAL A 126 2.78 -26.26 -29.07
C VAL A 126 1.97 -27.52 -29.38
N SER A 127 0.89 -27.75 -28.63
CA SER A 127 0.00 -28.91 -28.85
C SER A 127 -0.68 -28.87 -30.22
N LEU A 128 -1.15 -27.69 -30.65
CA LEU A 128 -1.72 -27.47 -31.98
C LEU A 128 -0.68 -27.67 -33.09
N HIS A 129 0.54 -27.16 -32.91
CA HIS A 129 1.62 -27.29 -33.91
C HIS A 129 2.02 -28.75 -34.12
N LEU A 130 2.19 -29.52 -33.04
CA LEU A 130 2.54 -30.94 -33.10
C LEU A 130 1.41 -31.77 -33.73
N ASN A 131 0.14 -31.48 -33.38
CA ASN A 131 -1.01 -32.20 -33.95
C ASN A 131 -1.20 -31.89 -35.44
N SER A 132 -1.00 -30.63 -35.86
CA SER A 132 -1.03 -30.24 -37.27
C SER A 132 0.05 -30.94 -38.09
N SER A 133 1.26 -31.12 -37.53
CA SER A 133 2.36 -31.80 -38.22
C SER A 133 2.10 -33.30 -38.41
N ASN A 134 1.32 -33.94 -37.52
CA ASN A 134 1.02 -35.38 -37.60
C ASN A 134 -0.10 -35.73 -38.59
N ASN A 135 -1.00 -34.80 -38.92
CA ASN A 135 -2.14 -35.05 -39.83
C ASN A 135 -1.83 -34.78 -41.32
N GLY A 136 -0.58 -34.48 -41.67
CA GLY A 136 -0.16 -34.03 -43.01
C GLY A 136 0.21 -35.11 -44.03
N LYS A 137 -0.21 -36.38 -43.89
CA LYS A 137 0.11 -37.43 -44.87
C LYS A 137 -1.14 -37.98 -45.58
N PRO A 138 -1.60 -37.38 -46.70
CA PRO A 138 -2.54 -38.05 -47.57
C PRO A 138 -1.77 -39.19 -48.28
N ARG A 139 -2.01 -40.43 -47.87
CA ARG A 139 -1.59 -41.59 -48.68
C ARG A 139 -2.49 -41.61 -49.92
N SER A 140 -1.90 -41.23 -51.06
CA SER A 140 -2.46 -41.46 -52.38
C SER A 140 -2.72 -42.96 -52.57
N SER A 141 -3.97 -43.31 -52.85
CA SER A 141 -4.35 -44.61 -53.40
C SER A 141 -3.78 -44.72 -54.81
N SER A 142 -2.74 -45.51 -55.01
CA SER A 142 -2.35 -46.00 -56.33
C SER A 142 -2.91 -47.41 -56.51
N THR A 143 -3.98 -47.47 -57.29
CA THR A 143 -4.69 -48.64 -57.80
C THR A 143 -3.76 -49.44 -58.71
N ASP A 144 -3.45 -50.68 -58.35
CA ASP A 144 -2.92 -51.69 -59.27
C ASP A 144 -4.09 -52.53 -59.77
N TYR A 145 -4.43 -52.42 -61.06
CA TYR A 145 -5.29 -53.35 -61.78
C TYR A 145 -4.40 -54.23 -62.66
N ARG A 146 -4.59 -55.54 -62.55
CA ARG A 146 -4.00 -56.57 -63.40
C ARG A 146 -5.11 -57.32 -64.09
#